data_AF-A0A0G1E5U7-F1
#
_entry.id   AF-A0A0G1E5U7-F1
#
_cell.length_a   1.000
_cell.length_b   1.000
_cell.length_c   1.000
_cell.angle_alpha   90.00
_cell.angle_beta   90.00
_cell.angle_gamma   90.00
#
_symmetry.space_group_name_H-M   'P 1'
#
loop_
_entity.id
_entity.type
_entity.pdbx_description
1 polymer ?
#
loop_
_entity_poly.entity_id
_entity_poly.type
_entity_poly.pdbx_seq_one_letter_code
_entity_poly.pdbx_strand_id
1 'polypeptide(L)'
;MKLLLKTRKSPYYLGSALLHNREFFELVKSKLKPDGIFSESTQGRPDPRFPSGTAMKILKAVHEVFPNYFVIDCKSYPRGKRGFIMAGNKIPFSFDLVAELLKQDSKLAGTSFYGNNDMKINLSAVKPFSLYSMENLWDGNLRRIKNRLSKERIKGYPTQFYFPRYLRANFFNMRFLIISMVVFSLALLLRYLPLKNIFKR
;
A
#
# COMPACT_ATOMS: atom_id res chain seq x y z
N MET A 1 -22.35 -3.43 14.04
CA MET A 1 -23.53 -3.31 13.16
C MET A 1 -23.50 -4.45 12.14
N LYS A 2 -24.53 -5.31 12.08
CA LYS A 2 -24.54 -6.57 11.30
C LYS A 2 -25.50 -6.42 10.12
N LEU A 3 -24.97 -6.24 8.90
CA LEU A 3 -25.82 -6.17 7.70
C LEU A 3 -26.00 -7.58 7.12
N LEU A 4 -27.23 -8.11 7.18
CA LEU A 4 -27.59 -9.41 6.62
C LEU A 4 -27.95 -9.24 5.14
N LEU A 5 -27.00 -9.48 4.24
CA LEU A 5 -27.29 -9.69 2.81
C LEU A 5 -27.77 -11.13 2.62
N LYS A 6 -29.09 -11.35 2.70
CA LYS A 6 -29.73 -12.62 2.35
C LYS A 6 -29.73 -12.80 0.82
N THR A 7 -28.63 -13.24 0.23
CA THR A 7 -28.66 -13.89 -1.09
C THR A 7 -28.50 -15.40 -0.88
N ARG A 8 -29.51 -16.16 -1.32
CA ARG A 8 -29.78 -17.58 -1.05
C ARG A 8 -28.68 -18.60 -1.47
N LYS A 9 -27.47 -18.17 -1.86
CA LYS A 9 -26.42 -19.08 -2.39
C LYS A 9 -25.02 -18.91 -1.81
N SER A 10 -24.81 -18.03 -0.83
CA SER A 10 -23.53 -18.01 -0.13
C SER A 10 -23.64 -17.32 1.23
N PRO A 11 -23.39 -18.03 2.36
CA PRO A 11 -23.47 -17.45 3.69
C PRO A 11 -22.18 -16.67 3.99
N TYR A 12 -21.84 -15.68 3.16
CA TYR A 12 -20.74 -14.77 3.46
C TYR A 12 -21.21 -13.77 4.50
N TYR A 13 -20.89 -14.03 5.77
CA TYR A 13 -20.89 -13.00 6.79
C TYR A 13 -19.66 -12.12 6.54
N LEU A 14 -19.88 -10.92 6.01
CA LEU A 14 -18.82 -9.92 5.88
C LEU A 14 -18.53 -9.31 7.26
N GLY A 15 -17.86 -10.08 8.12
CA GLY A 15 -17.26 -9.57 9.35
C GLY A 15 -16.02 -8.77 8.96
N SER A 16 -16.16 -7.46 8.82
CA SER A 16 -14.98 -6.59 8.76
C SER A 16 -14.48 -6.40 10.17
N ALA A 17 -13.51 -7.24 10.59
CA ALA A 17 -12.70 -6.93 11.76
C ALA A 17 -11.89 -5.68 11.43
N LEU A 18 -12.18 -4.59 12.13
CA LEU A 18 -11.53 -3.31 11.91
C LEU A 18 -10.26 -3.25 12.76
N LEU A 19 -9.19 -3.80 12.21
CA LEU A 19 -7.92 -3.98 12.92
C LEU A 19 -6.91 -2.84 12.69
N HIS A 20 -7.31 -1.81 11.94
CA HIS A 20 -6.40 -0.78 11.40
C HIS A 20 -6.78 0.65 11.77
N ASN A 21 -7.63 0.82 12.79
CA ASN A 21 -8.12 2.13 13.23
C ASN A 21 -7.60 2.49 14.63
N ARG A 22 -7.71 3.79 14.94
CA ARG A 22 -7.28 4.37 16.20
C ARG A 22 -7.91 3.65 17.41
N GLU A 23 -9.21 3.37 17.36
CA GLU A 23 -9.96 2.80 18.49
C GLU A 23 -9.52 1.35 18.79
N PHE A 24 -9.19 0.57 17.76
CA PHE A 24 -8.59 -0.75 17.92
C PHE A 24 -7.22 -0.64 18.59
N PHE A 25 -6.39 0.31 18.17
CA PHE A 25 -5.09 0.53 18.78
C PHE A 25 -5.20 1.00 20.23
N GLU A 26 -6.20 1.83 20.57
CA GLU A 26 -6.50 2.23 21.96
C GLU A 26 -6.88 1.01 22.81
N LEU A 27 -7.72 0.12 22.27
CA LEU A 27 -8.06 -1.14 22.92
C LEU A 27 -6.83 -2.01 23.14
N VAL A 28 -5.98 -2.19 22.12
CA VAL A 28 -4.72 -2.93 22.23
C VAL A 28 -3.84 -2.32 23.32
N LYS A 29 -3.64 -0.99 23.32
CA LYS A 29 -2.87 -0.27 24.34
C LYS A 29 -3.39 -0.55 25.75
N SER A 30 -4.70 -0.57 25.94
CA SER A 30 -5.34 -0.83 27.24
C SER A 30 -5.14 -2.26 27.76
N LYS A 31 -4.86 -3.21 26.86
CA LYS A 31 -4.64 -4.63 27.19
C LYS A 31 -3.17 -5.01 27.26
N LEU A 32 -2.28 -4.19 26.72
CA LEU A 32 -0.84 -4.41 26.84
C LEU A 32 -0.38 -4.19 28.27
N LYS A 33 0.53 -5.05 28.73
CA LYS A 33 1.30 -4.81 29.97
C LYS A 33 2.11 -3.49 29.83
N PRO A 34 2.58 -2.89 30.93
CA PRO A 34 3.35 -1.63 30.88
C PRO A 34 4.54 -1.65 29.90
N ASP A 35 5.24 -2.78 29.80
CA ASP A 35 6.38 -2.98 28.88
C ASP A 35 6.01 -3.85 27.66
N GLY A 36 4.70 -4.02 27.42
CA GLY A 36 4.17 -4.77 26.29
C GLY A 36 4.38 -4.03 24.98
N ILE A 37 4.71 -4.79 23.94
CA ILE A 37 4.88 -4.31 22.58
C ILE A 37 3.84 -4.99 21.70
N PHE A 38 3.29 -4.25 20.74
CA PHE A 38 2.56 -4.85 19.63
C PHE A 38 3.29 -4.63 18.31
N SER A 39 2.98 -5.46 17.32
CA SER A 39 3.45 -5.33 15.96
C SER A 39 2.27 -5.42 15.00
N GLU A 40 2.23 -4.55 14.00
CA GLU A 40 1.17 -4.49 13.00
C GLU A 40 1.73 -4.31 11.59
N SER A 41 1.09 -4.95 10.61
CA SER A 41 1.40 -4.74 9.20
C SER A 41 0.69 -3.51 8.68
N THR A 42 1.43 -2.58 8.07
CA THR A 42 0.84 -1.39 7.44
C THR A 42 0.22 -1.66 6.07
N GLN A 43 0.18 -2.93 5.64
CA GLN A 43 -0.39 -3.37 4.36
C GLN A 43 0.23 -2.67 3.13
N GLY A 44 1.47 -2.21 3.25
CA GLY A 44 2.21 -1.51 2.22
C GLY A 44 3.39 -0.78 2.84
N ARG A 45 4.10 0.02 2.06
CA ARG A 45 5.14 0.90 2.58
C ARG A 45 4.53 2.26 2.97
N PRO A 46 4.76 2.79 4.17
CA PRO A 46 4.43 4.18 4.46
C PRO A 46 5.26 5.10 3.56
N ASP A 47 4.58 5.95 2.80
CA ASP A 47 5.18 6.87 1.84
C ASP A 47 4.56 8.25 2.01
N PRO A 48 5.31 9.25 2.51
CA PRO A 48 4.78 10.58 2.80
C PRO A 48 4.26 11.30 1.54
N ARG A 49 4.65 10.87 0.33
CA ARG A 49 4.10 11.39 -0.93
C ARG A 49 2.65 10.98 -1.16
N PHE A 50 2.17 9.96 -0.46
CA PHE A 50 0.81 9.43 -0.55
C PHE A 50 0.13 9.45 0.83
N PRO A 51 -0.15 10.64 1.40
CA PRO A 51 -0.69 10.77 2.77
C PRO A 51 -2.05 10.09 2.95
N SER A 52 -2.83 9.96 1.87
CA SER A 52 -4.13 9.25 1.87
C SER A 52 -4.00 7.73 1.78
N GLY A 53 -2.78 7.19 1.62
CA GLY A 53 -2.52 5.76 1.48
C GLY A 53 -2.77 4.99 2.78
N THR A 54 -3.22 3.73 2.66
CA THR A 54 -3.55 2.86 3.80
C THR A 54 -2.43 2.78 4.83
N ALA A 55 -1.19 2.59 4.38
CA ALA A 55 -0.02 2.48 5.27
C ALA A 55 0.23 3.77 6.09
N MET A 56 0.05 4.93 5.46
CA MET A 56 0.20 6.23 6.15
C MET A 56 -0.91 6.43 7.19
N LYS A 57 -2.15 6.07 6.86
CA LYS A 57 -3.29 6.18 7.79
C LYS A 57 -3.17 5.24 8.99
N ILE A 58 -2.70 4.02 8.78
CA ILE A 58 -2.39 3.08 9.86
C ILE A 58 -1.29 3.66 10.75
N LEU A 59 -0.19 4.14 10.15
CA LEU A 59 0.90 4.75 10.89
C LEU A 59 0.45 5.96 11.72
N LYS A 60 -0.41 6.81 11.15
CA LYS A 60 -1.00 7.95 11.88
C LYS A 60 -1.82 7.49 13.08
N ALA A 61 -2.65 6.46 12.91
CA ALA A 61 -3.47 5.92 13.99
C ALA A 61 -2.59 5.35 15.12
N VAL A 62 -1.50 4.65 14.80
CA VAL A 62 -0.53 4.16 15.80
C VAL A 62 0.17 5.32 16.50
N HIS A 63 0.65 6.31 15.75
CA HIS A 63 1.33 7.50 16.27
C HIS A 63 0.49 8.29 17.27
N GLU A 64 -0.83 8.39 17.05
CA GLU A 64 -1.73 9.09 17.98
C GLU A 64 -2.00 8.32 19.28
N VAL A 65 -1.85 6.99 19.26
CA VAL A 65 -2.18 6.14 20.40
C VAL A 65 -0.94 5.81 21.23
N PHE A 66 0.17 5.50 20.58
CA PHE A 66 1.37 5.03 21.25
C PHE A 66 2.44 6.11 21.30
N PRO A 67 2.99 6.43 22.48
CA PRO A 67 4.03 7.45 22.60
C PRO A 67 5.32 7.04 21.89
N ASN A 68 5.59 5.73 21.82
CA ASN A 68 6.81 5.17 21.27
C ASN A 68 6.49 4.14 20.19
N TYR A 69 7.07 4.33 19.01
CA TYR A 69 7.00 3.37 17.92
C TYR A 69 8.23 3.47 17.02
N PHE A 70 8.46 2.41 16.26
CA PHE A 70 9.37 2.40 15.13
C PHE A 70 8.73 1.65 13.96
N VAL A 71 9.18 1.99 12.77
CA VAL A 71 8.66 1.44 11.53
C VAL A 71 9.78 0.74 10.79
N ILE A 72 9.47 -0.44 10.30
CA ILE A 72 10.32 -1.26 9.46
C ILE A 72 9.78 -1.14 8.03
N ASP A 73 10.54 -0.47 7.17
CA ASP A 73 10.21 -0.22 5.77
C ASP A 73 11.06 -1.10 4.85
N CYS A 74 10.45 -2.11 4.24
CA CYS A 74 11.10 -2.97 3.27
C CYS A 74 10.97 -2.36 1.87
N LYS A 75 12.06 -1.80 1.35
CA LYS A 75 12.06 -1.06 0.07
C LYS A 75 12.14 -1.95 -1.17
N SER A 76 12.66 -3.18 -1.07
CA SER A 76 12.99 -4.03 -2.24
C SER A 76 12.70 -5.52 -2.07
N TYR A 77 12.84 -6.26 -3.18
CA TYR A 77 12.77 -7.72 -3.30
C TYR A 77 13.71 -8.44 -2.29
N PRO A 78 13.38 -9.64 -1.76
CA PRO A 78 12.29 -10.55 -2.17
C PRO A 78 10.91 -10.22 -1.63
N ARG A 79 10.79 -9.31 -0.66
CA ARG A 79 9.55 -9.18 0.13
C ARG A 79 8.53 -8.19 -0.46
N GLY A 80 8.93 -7.42 -1.47
CA GLY A 80 8.10 -6.35 -2.04
C GLY A 80 7.97 -5.16 -1.10
N LYS A 81 7.16 -4.17 -1.48
CA LYS A 81 6.95 -2.94 -0.69
C LYS A 81 6.05 -3.24 0.51
N ARG A 82 6.65 -3.66 1.62
CA ARG A 82 5.97 -3.96 2.89
C ARG A 82 6.46 -3.02 3.98
N GLY A 83 5.61 -2.81 4.98
CA GLY A 83 5.92 -2.00 6.13
C GLY A 83 5.30 -2.61 7.38
N PHE A 84 6.06 -2.63 8.46
CA PHE A 84 5.59 -3.06 9.78
C PHE A 84 5.82 -1.95 10.77
N ILE A 85 4.92 -1.82 11.74
CA ILE A 85 5.08 -0.92 12.87
C ILE A 85 5.17 -1.75 14.12
N MET A 86 6.10 -1.42 14.98
CA MET A 86 6.17 -1.95 16.34
C MET A 86 6.07 -0.78 17.31
N ALA A 87 5.22 -0.93 18.32
CA ALA A 87 4.85 0.18 19.17
C ALA A 87 4.44 -0.30 20.57
N GLY A 88 4.57 0.59 21.54
CA GLY A 88 4.34 0.30 22.95
C GLY A 88 4.37 1.57 23.81
N ASN A 89 4.04 1.42 25.09
CA ASN A 89 4.19 2.52 26.05
C ASN A 89 5.66 2.81 26.32
N LYS A 90 6.46 1.75 26.38
CA LYS A 90 7.92 1.78 26.43
C LYS A 90 8.44 0.85 25.34
N ILE A 91 9.57 1.20 24.74
CA ILE A 91 10.31 0.30 23.84
C ILE A 91 11.55 -0.16 24.62
N PRO A 92 11.69 -1.46 24.92
CA PRO A 92 12.75 -1.95 25.78
C PRO A 92 14.11 -2.12 25.07
N PHE A 93 14.22 -1.74 23.80
CA PHE A 93 15.45 -1.85 23.02
C PHE A 93 15.79 -0.55 22.32
N SER A 94 17.10 -0.28 22.21
CA SER A 94 17.60 0.89 21.53
C SER A 94 17.42 0.75 20.01
N PHE A 95 17.24 1.89 19.36
CA PHE A 95 17.19 1.97 17.91
C PHE A 95 18.48 1.43 17.27
N ASP A 96 19.62 1.70 17.91
CA ASP A 96 20.94 1.28 17.44
C ASP A 96 21.10 -0.25 17.42
N LEU A 97 20.55 -0.96 18.41
CA LEU A 97 20.57 -2.41 18.43
C LEU A 97 19.82 -3.00 17.22
N VAL A 98 18.64 -2.45 16.91
CA VAL A 98 17.85 -2.90 15.74
C VAL A 98 18.59 -2.57 14.45
N ALA A 99 19.20 -1.39 14.37
CA ALA A 99 20.01 -0.96 13.23
C ALA A 99 21.18 -1.92 12.96
N GLU A 100 21.86 -2.35 14.03
CA GLU A 100 23.00 -3.26 13.97
C GLU A 100 22.57 -4.66 13.52
N LEU A 101 21.50 -5.20 14.09
CA LEU A 101 20.94 -6.50 13.70
C LEU A 101 20.56 -6.53 12.21
N LEU A 102 20.01 -5.43 11.68
CA LEU A 102 19.66 -5.32 10.27
C LEU A 102 20.88 -5.27 9.34
N LYS A 103 22.02 -4.75 9.81
CA LYS A 103 23.26 -4.73 9.03
C LYS A 103 23.93 -6.11 8.99
N GLN A 104 23.80 -6.89 10.05
CA GLN A 104 24.43 -8.21 10.16
C GLN A 104 23.73 -9.27 9.27
N ASP A 105 22.41 -9.13 9.03
CA ASP A 105 21.67 -10.06 8.17
C ASP A 105 21.57 -9.55 6.72
N SER A 106 22.35 -10.16 5.83
CA SER A 106 22.32 -9.85 4.39
C SER A 106 20.95 -10.10 3.73
N LYS A 107 20.08 -10.92 4.32
CA LYS A 107 18.69 -11.15 3.84
C LYS A 107 17.76 -9.97 4.15
N LEU A 108 18.18 -9.07 5.03
CA LEU A 108 17.42 -7.86 5.41
C LEU A 108 17.92 -6.62 4.68
N ALA A 109 18.88 -6.77 3.76
CA ALA A 109 19.36 -5.70 2.89
C ALA A 109 18.19 -4.97 2.19
N GLY A 110 18.24 -3.63 2.19
CA GLY A 110 17.16 -2.79 1.66
C GLY A 110 15.99 -2.54 2.62
N THR A 111 16.04 -3.09 3.84
CA THR A 111 15.14 -2.69 4.93
C THR A 111 15.66 -1.41 5.57
N SER A 112 14.77 -0.44 5.73
CA SER A 112 15.01 0.81 6.45
C SER A 112 14.21 0.82 7.73
N PHE A 113 14.72 1.51 8.74
CA PHE A 113 14.09 1.63 10.04
C PHE A 113 14.05 3.10 10.41
N TYR A 114 12.95 3.56 11.00
CA TYR A 114 12.80 4.94 11.47
C TYR A 114 11.90 4.99 12.70
N GLY A 115 12.25 5.86 13.64
CA GLY A 115 11.51 6.08 14.88
C GLY A 115 10.41 7.12 14.76
N ASN A 116 9.70 7.35 15.86
CA ASN A 116 8.68 8.41 15.98
C ASN A 116 9.23 9.83 15.79
N ASN A 117 10.49 10.09 16.17
CA ASN A 117 11.15 11.40 16.06
C ASN A 117 11.88 11.62 14.71
N ASP A 118 11.84 10.63 13.82
CA ASP A 118 12.56 10.74 12.55
C ASP A 118 11.80 11.70 11.61
N MET A 119 12.43 12.84 11.28
CA MET A 119 11.81 13.94 10.50
C MET A 119 11.34 13.54 9.09
N LYS A 120 11.66 12.33 8.64
CA LYS A 120 11.34 11.83 7.30
C LYS A 120 9.84 11.63 7.06
N ILE A 121 9.03 11.55 8.11
CA ILE A 121 7.59 11.35 7.97
C ILE A 121 6.82 12.49 8.63
N ASN A 122 6.31 13.39 7.77
CA ASN A 122 5.34 14.39 8.20
C ASN A 122 3.94 13.77 8.25
N LEU A 123 3.42 13.56 9.46
CA LEU A 123 2.10 13.00 9.72
C LEU A 123 0.99 14.05 9.86
N SER A 124 1.29 15.35 9.77
CA SER A 124 0.31 16.44 9.97
C SER A 124 -0.82 16.44 8.94
N ALA A 125 -0.50 16.11 7.68
CA ALA A 125 -1.48 16.04 6.59
C ALA A 125 -2.24 14.70 6.52
N VAL A 126 -1.93 13.74 7.40
CA VAL A 126 -2.52 12.41 7.38
C VAL A 126 -3.66 12.35 8.40
N LYS A 127 -4.84 11.91 7.95
CA LYS A 127 -5.94 11.56 8.85
C LYS A 127 -5.92 10.06 9.16
N PRO A 128 -5.95 9.63 10.43
CA PRO A 128 -5.97 8.22 10.79
C PRO A 128 -7.27 7.56 10.30
N PHE A 129 -7.29 6.23 10.24
CA PHE A 129 -8.57 5.53 10.26
C PHE A 129 -9.19 5.68 11.66
N SER A 130 -10.44 6.08 11.70
CA SER A 130 -11.27 6.09 12.90
C SER A 130 -12.58 5.38 12.61
N LEU A 131 -13.23 4.83 13.63
CA LEU A 131 -14.59 4.26 13.51
C LEU A 131 -15.57 5.25 12.88
N TYR A 132 -15.40 6.54 13.15
CA TYR A 132 -16.25 7.62 12.66
C TYR A 132 -16.00 8.04 11.21
N SER A 133 -14.86 7.65 10.62
CA SER A 133 -14.51 7.95 9.21
C SER A 133 -14.60 6.73 8.30
N MET A 134 -15.20 5.64 8.82
CA MET A 134 -15.33 4.34 8.16
C MET A 134 -16.32 4.30 7.01
N GLU A 135 -17.19 5.30 6.88
CA GLU A 135 -18.15 5.42 5.78
C GLU A 135 -17.46 5.27 4.42
N ASN A 136 -16.29 5.90 4.24
CA ASN A 136 -15.52 5.79 3.01
C ASN A 136 -15.02 4.36 2.70
N LEU A 137 -14.68 3.60 3.75
CA LEU A 137 -14.16 2.24 3.62
C LEU A 137 -15.31 1.26 3.35
N TRP A 138 -16.44 1.49 4.03
CA TRP A 138 -17.70 0.82 3.79
C TRP A 138 -18.20 1.03 2.37
N ASP A 139 -18.26 2.28 1.90
CA ASP A 139 -18.67 2.63 0.53
C ASP A 139 -17.76 2.01 -0.53
N GLY A 140 -16.45 2.00 -0.27
CA GLY A 140 -15.47 1.33 -1.12
C GLY A 140 -15.73 -0.18 -1.22
N ASN A 141 -16.00 -0.83 -0.10
CA ASN A 141 -16.31 -2.27 -0.04
C ASN A 141 -17.68 -2.59 -0.64
N LEU A 142 -18.72 -1.79 -0.36
CA LEU A 142 -20.03 -1.88 -0.98
C LEU A 142 -19.92 -1.76 -2.50
N ARG A 143 -19.15 -0.80 -3.00
CA ARG A 143 -18.91 -0.64 -4.45
C ARG A 143 -18.22 -1.87 -5.04
N ARG A 144 -17.22 -2.43 -4.36
CA ARG A 144 -16.54 -3.68 -4.80
C ARG A 144 -17.49 -4.87 -4.81
N ILE A 145 -18.32 -5.03 -3.78
CA ILE A 145 -19.32 -6.09 -3.67
C ILE A 145 -20.38 -5.92 -4.77
N LYS A 146 -20.92 -4.71 -4.93
CA LYS A 146 -21.86 -4.37 -6.01
C LYS A 146 -21.28 -4.71 -7.38
N ASN A 147 -20.02 -4.35 -7.63
CA ASN A 147 -19.32 -4.69 -8.88
C ASN A 147 -19.09 -6.19 -9.08
N ARG A 148 -18.86 -6.95 -8.01
CA ARG A 148 -18.72 -8.42 -8.07
C ARG A 148 -20.07 -9.08 -8.37
N LEU A 149 -21.11 -8.70 -7.63
CA LEU A 149 -22.46 -9.22 -7.79
C LEU A 149 -23.10 -8.80 -9.12
N SER A 150 -22.80 -7.60 -9.64
CA SER A 150 -23.28 -7.15 -10.95
C SER A 150 -22.58 -7.88 -12.10
N LYS A 151 -21.35 -8.36 -11.90
CA LYS A 151 -20.58 -9.11 -12.91
C LYS A 151 -21.00 -10.56 -13.04
N GLU A 152 -21.66 -11.15 -12.05
CA GLU A 152 -22.27 -12.49 -12.19
C GLU A 152 -23.48 -12.50 -13.15
N ARG A 153 -23.96 -11.34 -13.61
CA ARG A 153 -25.07 -11.23 -14.58
C ARG A 153 -24.67 -10.91 -16.01
N ILE A 154 -23.37 -10.87 -16.33
CA ILE A 154 -22.94 -10.58 -17.70
C ILE A 154 -22.12 -11.76 -18.23
N LYS A 155 -22.84 -12.80 -18.67
CA LYS A 155 -22.37 -13.60 -19.82
C LYS A 155 -22.45 -12.68 -21.04
N GLY A 156 -21.30 -12.16 -21.48
CA GLY A 156 -21.17 -11.37 -22.70
C GLY A 156 -21.13 -9.86 -22.47
N TYR A 157 -19.94 -9.32 -22.22
CA TYR A 157 -19.59 -8.02 -22.80
C TYR A 157 -18.24 -8.19 -23.50
N PRO A 158 -18.06 -7.55 -24.68
CA PRO A 158 -16.82 -7.62 -25.43
C PRO A 158 -15.71 -7.09 -24.54
N THR A 159 -14.52 -7.67 -24.67
CA THR A 159 -13.27 -7.16 -24.09
C THR A 159 -13.07 -5.70 -24.49
N GLN A 160 -13.64 -4.78 -23.73
CA GLN A 160 -13.28 -3.37 -23.83
C GLN A 160 -11.84 -3.27 -23.36
N PHE A 161 -10.93 -3.18 -24.32
CA PHE A 161 -9.53 -2.86 -24.12
C PHE A 161 -9.47 -1.66 -23.17
N TYR A 162 -9.06 -1.88 -21.93
CA TYR A 162 -8.88 -0.80 -20.97
C TYR A 162 -7.64 -0.03 -21.39
N PHE A 163 -7.80 0.92 -22.30
CA PHE A 163 -6.76 1.87 -22.64
C PHE A 163 -6.30 2.56 -21.35
N PRO A 164 -5.03 2.40 -20.93
CA PRO A 164 -4.50 3.00 -19.72
C PRO A 164 -4.84 4.49 -19.63
N ARG A 165 -5.19 4.97 -18.42
CA ARG A 165 -5.73 6.33 -18.22
C ARG A 165 -4.75 7.42 -18.71
N TYR A 166 -3.45 7.18 -18.59
CA TYR A 166 -2.40 8.07 -19.10
C TYR A 166 -2.32 8.12 -20.63
N LEU A 167 -2.66 7.02 -21.31
CA LEU A 167 -2.75 6.99 -22.78
C LEU A 167 -3.99 7.73 -23.27
N ARG A 168 -5.14 7.65 -22.58
CA ARG A 168 -6.33 8.43 -22.96
C ARG A 168 -6.13 9.94 -22.82
N ALA A 169 -5.51 10.36 -21.72
CA ALA A 169 -5.29 11.78 -21.44
C ALA A 169 -4.33 12.45 -22.45
N ASN A 170 -3.44 11.66 -23.06
CA ASN A 170 -2.43 12.15 -24.00
C ASN A 170 -2.67 11.69 -25.45
N PHE A 171 -3.75 10.94 -25.74
CA PHE A 171 -3.98 10.37 -27.07
C PHE A 171 -4.14 11.44 -28.16
N PHE A 172 -4.70 12.60 -27.79
CA PHE A 172 -4.84 13.76 -28.67
C PHE A 172 -3.72 14.80 -28.49
N ASN A 173 -2.70 14.51 -27.66
CA ASN A 173 -1.56 15.39 -27.51
C ASN A 173 -0.57 15.09 -28.65
N MET A 174 -0.46 16.01 -29.62
CA MET A 174 0.41 15.87 -30.80
C MET A 174 1.86 15.52 -30.44
N ARG A 175 2.38 16.03 -29.33
CA ARG A 175 3.74 15.69 -28.87
C ARG A 175 3.88 14.22 -28.48
N PHE A 176 2.85 13.66 -27.84
CA PHE A 176 2.83 12.26 -27.44
C PHE A 176 2.74 11.32 -28.66
N LEU A 177 1.93 11.69 -29.67
CA LEU A 177 1.83 10.95 -30.93
C LEU A 177 3.16 10.94 -31.69
N ILE A 178 3.83 12.10 -31.81
CA ILE A 178 5.14 12.21 -32.47
C ILE A 178 6.18 11.32 -31.77
N ILE A 179 6.29 11.40 -30.44
CA ILE A 179 7.24 10.58 -29.68
C ILE A 179 6.94 9.09 -29.87
N SER A 180 5.66 8.70 -29.82
CA SER A 180 5.25 7.31 -30.00
C SER A 180 5.57 6.80 -31.41
N MET A 181 5.37 7.62 -32.45
CA MET A 181 5.77 7.29 -33.83
C MET A 181 7.28 7.12 -33.95
N VAL A 182 8.09 8.04 -33.39
CA VAL A 182 9.55 7.94 -33.45
C VAL A 182 10.05 6.65 -32.79
N VAL A 183 9.54 6.32 -31.59
CA VAL A 183 9.90 5.07 -30.89
C VAL A 183 9.51 3.84 -31.70
N PHE A 184 8.31 3.84 -32.29
CA PHE A 184 7.83 2.73 -33.11
C PHE A 184 8.65 2.55 -34.39
N SER A 185 8.97 3.65 -35.08
CA SER A 185 9.85 3.64 -36.25
C SER A 185 11.25 3.14 -35.92
N LEU A 186 11.83 3.55 -34.78
CA LEU A 186 13.13 3.06 -34.33
C LEU A 186 13.09 1.57 -34.02
N ALA A 187 12.04 1.10 -33.34
CA ALA A 187 11.87 -0.31 -33.02
C ALA A 187 11.71 -1.19 -34.28
N LEU A 188 10.98 -0.69 -35.28
CA LEU A 188 10.89 -1.33 -36.59
C LEU A 188 12.24 -1.34 -37.32
N LEU A 189 12.96 -0.21 -37.32
CA LEU A 189 14.30 -0.12 -37.90
C LEU A 189 15.22 -1.18 -37.27
N LEU A 190 15.27 -1.26 -35.94
CA LEU A 190 16.09 -2.23 -35.21
C LEU A 190 15.68 -3.68 -35.48
N ARG A 191 14.39 -3.94 -35.74
CA ARG A 191 13.88 -5.29 -36.01
C ARG A 191 14.16 -5.75 -37.45
N TYR A 192 14.14 -4.83 -38.41
CA TYR A 192 14.21 -5.16 -39.83
C TYR A 192 15.55 -4.79 -40.50
N LEU A 193 16.40 -3.96 -39.88
CA LEU A 193 17.78 -3.84 -40.33
C LEU A 193 18.58 -5.06 -39.85
N PRO A 194 19.11 -5.88 -40.77
CA PRO A 194 20.01 -6.95 -40.38
C PRO A 194 21.28 -6.33 -39.78
N LEU A 195 21.48 -6.51 -38.47
CA LEU A 195 22.70 -6.15 -37.73
C LEU A 195 23.98 -6.83 -38.27
N LYS A 196 23.88 -7.67 -39.30
CA LYS A 196 24.96 -8.47 -39.86
C LYS A 196 26.11 -7.66 -40.49
N ASN A 197 25.95 -6.36 -40.70
CA ASN A 197 27.01 -5.52 -41.31
C ASN A 197 27.68 -4.52 -40.34
N ILE A 198 27.26 -4.41 -39.07
CA ILE A 198 27.79 -3.39 -38.15
C ILE A 198 28.96 -3.92 -37.29
N PHE A 199 29.09 -5.25 -37.13
CA PHE A 199 30.14 -5.87 -36.31
C PHE A 199 31.19 -6.67 -37.11
N LYS A 200 31.40 -6.37 -38.40
CA LYS A 200 32.63 -6.79 -39.09
C LYS A 200 33.70 -5.72 -38.90
N ARG A 201 34.39 -5.78 -37.76
CA ARG A 201 35.75 -5.29 -37.56
C ARG A 201 36.52 -6.37 -36.81
#